data_AF-A0A9X0CYF9-F1
#
_entry.id   AF-A0A9X0CYF9-F1
#
_cell.length_a   1.000
_cell.length_b   1.000
_cell.length_c   1.000
_cell.angle_alpha   90.00
_cell.angle_beta   90.00
_cell.angle_gamma   90.00
#
_symmetry.space_group_name_H-M   'P 1'
#
loop_
_entity.id
_entity.type
_entity.pdbx_description
1 polymer ?
#
loop_
_entity_poly.entity_id
_entity_poly.type
_entity_poly.pdbx_seq_one_letter_code
_entity_poly.pdbx_strand_id
1 'polypeptide(L)'
;MEEYTAWLELKAISTEELNDRKAFEDSLRKTIKDGDFDEISAKLTPRALTKCSTNALLMAMETNFELRRLANKKGPDEEDFTKLAASLDEFISCLFDPLKSGGRIRDVFLKASIDDVMDAAIEFEQKKFFAHPVINNLMTEKWHGELGKMKRSSWLSIERWMWAFLNIWCLFDLVLFPLLFIVFGGYHFVRKKIRNRAGSYLKYFTTPYFIFVRDTLSILVHLGLHFAICLASSSISFSALEWAIWVFYMGRIVMESNQLCSIKVLQQNQEISSPKEPMVPGDVEVQDSSTHKSKPSTFVKKFDKYLR
;
A
#
# COMPACT_ATOMS: atom_id res chain seq x y z
N MET A 1 -6.66 46.56 -4.53
CA MET A 1 -5.41 46.47 -5.30
C MET A 1 -4.28 45.98 -4.41
N GLU A 2 -4.04 46.60 -3.25
CA GLU A 2 -3.00 46.19 -2.28
C GLU A 2 -3.14 44.77 -1.73
N GLU A 3 -4.37 44.28 -1.52
CA GLU A 3 -4.61 42.92 -1.02
C GLU A 3 -4.30 41.82 -2.07
N TYR A 4 -4.39 42.17 -3.36
CA TYR A 4 -4.09 41.26 -4.46
C TYR A 4 -2.58 41.16 -4.74
N THR A 5 -1.86 42.28 -4.61
CA THR A 5 -0.39 42.32 -4.71
C THR A 5 0.26 41.56 -3.54
N ALA A 6 -0.24 41.74 -2.31
CA ALA A 6 0.21 40.98 -1.16
C ALA A 6 -0.01 39.45 -1.33
N TRP A 7 -1.12 39.05 -1.95
CA TRP A 7 -1.39 37.63 -2.23
C TRP A 7 -0.46 37.05 -3.29
N LEU A 8 -0.10 37.82 -4.32
CA LEU A 8 0.85 37.40 -5.35
C LEU A 8 2.28 37.30 -4.81
N GLU A 9 2.69 38.24 -3.95
CA GLU A 9 3.99 38.20 -3.27
C GLU A 9 4.10 37.01 -2.33
N LEU A 10 3.08 36.73 -1.50
CA LEU A 10 3.05 35.53 -0.65
C LEU A 10 3.08 34.23 -1.46
N LYS A 11 2.42 34.21 -2.63
CA LYS A 11 2.45 33.06 -3.54
C LYS A 11 3.81 32.88 -4.21
N ALA A 12 4.48 33.97 -4.59
CA ALA A 12 5.82 33.94 -5.15
C ALA A 12 6.83 33.43 -4.12
N ILE A 13 6.80 33.97 -2.90
CA ILE A 13 7.66 33.56 -1.76
C ILE A 13 7.47 32.07 -1.45
N SER A 14 6.21 31.59 -1.36
CA SER A 14 5.95 30.17 -1.11
C SER A 14 6.36 29.23 -2.25
N THR A 15 6.48 29.75 -3.49
CA THR A 15 6.95 28.95 -4.64
C THR A 15 8.47 28.88 -4.68
N GLU A 16 9.14 29.98 -4.37
CA GLU A 16 10.60 30.07 -4.24
C GLU A 16 11.10 29.19 -3.08
N GLU A 17 10.48 29.30 -1.90
CA GLU A 17 10.84 28.49 -0.74
C GLU A 17 10.65 26.97 -1.01
N LEU A 18 9.61 26.60 -1.75
CA LEU A 18 9.38 25.21 -2.14
C LEU A 18 10.47 24.69 -3.11
N ASN A 19 10.89 25.53 -4.05
CA ASN A 19 11.96 25.19 -4.99
C ASN A 19 13.32 25.06 -4.29
N ASP A 20 13.62 25.94 -3.33
CA ASP A 20 14.84 25.86 -2.53
C ASP A 20 14.90 24.58 -1.70
N ARG A 21 13.76 24.19 -1.09
CA ARG A 21 13.65 22.93 -0.34
C ARG A 21 13.86 21.71 -1.25
N LYS A 22 13.33 21.74 -2.48
CA LYS A 22 13.55 20.68 -3.47
C LYS A 22 15.01 20.60 -3.92
N ALA A 23 15.63 21.74 -4.25
CA ALA A 23 17.04 21.78 -4.65
C ALA A 23 17.95 21.24 -3.53
N PHE A 24 17.64 21.56 -2.27
CA PHE A 24 18.34 20.99 -1.13
C PHE A 24 18.14 19.47 -1.02
N GLU A 25 16.91 18.99 -1.18
CA GLU A 25 16.59 17.57 -1.15
C GLU A 25 17.32 16.79 -2.27
N ASP A 26 17.31 17.29 -3.49
CA ASP A 26 18.02 16.69 -4.63
C ASP A 26 19.53 16.65 -4.38
N SER A 27 20.07 17.72 -3.80
CA SER A 27 21.47 17.78 -3.38
C SER A 27 21.79 16.75 -2.29
N LEU A 28 20.89 16.53 -1.33
CA LEU A 28 21.04 15.53 -0.28
C LEU A 28 21.01 14.10 -0.87
N ARG A 29 20.04 13.82 -1.75
CA ARG A 29 19.90 12.53 -2.45
C ARG A 29 21.14 12.19 -3.26
N LYS A 30 21.70 13.19 -3.95
CA LYS A 30 22.94 13.03 -4.71
C LYS A 30 24.12 12.67 -3.80
N THR A 31 24.28 13.40 -2.69
CA THR A 31 25.34 13.09 -1.70
C THR A 31 25.18 11.68 -1.11
N ILE A 32 23.96 11.22 -0.83
CA ILE A 32 23.73 9.86 -0.32
C ILE A 32 24.08 8.78 -1.35
N LYS A 33 23.91 9.05 -2.65
CA LYS A 33 24.19 8.09 -3.73
C LYS A 33 25.67 8.01 -4.09
N ASP A 34 26.34 9.16 -4.15
CA ASP A 34 27.66 9.30 -4.75
C ASP A 34 28.77 9.70 -3.77
N GLY A 35 28.41 10.20 -2.58
CA GLY A 35 29.35 10.73 -1.59
C GLY A 35 30.00 9.65 -0.72
N ASP A 36 31.10 10.03 -0.08
CA ASP A 36 31.74 9.20 0.95
C ASP A 36 31.01 9.30 2.30
N PHE A 37 31.44 8.49 3.27
CA PHE A 37 30.80 8.48 4.58
C PHE A 37 30.83 9.85 5.28
N ASP A 38 31.93 10.58 5.18
CA ASP A 38 32.12 11.88 5.86
C ASP A 38 31.20 12.95 5.27
N GLU A 39 31.07 13.01 3.94
CA GLU A 39 30.14 13.89 3.25
C GLU A 39 28.69 13.57 3.59
N ILE A 40 28.34 12.28 3.64
CA ILE A 40 27.00 11.82 3.98
C ILE A 40 26.68 12.20 5.43
N SER A 41 27.55 11.87 6.38
CA SER A 41 27.37 12.11 7.81
C SER A 41 27.27 13.61 8.14
N ALA A 42 28.11 14.44 7.52
CA ALA A 42 28.09 15.89 7.72
C ALA A 42 26.78 16.54 7.25
N LYS A 43 26.23 16.05 6.14
CA LYS A 43 25.01 16.62 5.54
C LYS A 43 23.74 16.01 6.14
N LEU A 44 23.79 14.75 6.57
CA LEU A 44 22.67 14.01 7.12
C LEU A 44 22.49 14.32 8.60
N THR A 45 21.68 15.34 8.88
CA THR A 45 21.27 15.69 10.25
C THR A 45 19.75 15.63 10.38
N PRO A 46 19.21 15.39 11.60
CA PRO A 46 17.77 15.46 11.84
C PRO A 46 17.14 16.78 11.37
N ARG A 47 17.87 17.89 11.50
CA ARG A 47 17.44 19.21 11.02
C ARG A 47 17.41 19.28 9.49
N ALA A 48 18.41 18.70 8.80
CA ALA A 48 18.42 18.62 7.34
C ALA A 48 17.20 17.84 6.81
N LEU A 49 16.85 16.72 7.44
CA LEU A 49 15.67 15.93 7.06
C LEU A 49 14.36 16.70 7.21
N THR A 50 14.24 17.57 8.22
CA THR A 50 13.05 18.44 8.37
C THR A 50 13.00 19.61 7.38
N LYS A 51 14.12 19.94 6.72
CA LYS A 51 14.22 21.02 5.73
C LYS A 51 13.83 20.56 4.32
N CYS A 52 13.78 19.25 4.08
CA CYS A 52 13.43 18.70 2.78
C CYS A 52 11.99 19.05 2.37
N SER A 53 11.71 19.00 1.07
CA SER A 53 10.37 19.25 0.55
C SER A 53 9.42 18.08 0.83
N THR A 54 9.98 16.86 0.76
CA THR A 54 9.33 15.63 1.16
C THR A 54 9.20 15.55 2.68
N ASN A 55 8.15 14.88 3.16
CA ASN A 55 7.90 14.71 4.58
C ASN A 55 9.15 14.11 5.27
N ALA A 56 9.56 14.72 6.39
CA ALA A 56 10.75 14.31 7.14
C ALA A 56 10.76 12.81 7.49
N LEU A 57 9.60 12.22 7.74
CA LEU A 57 9.45 10.79 8.00
C LEU A 57 9.78 9.94 6.77
N LEU A 58 9.22 10.30 5.61
CA LEU A 58 9.46 9.59 4.35
C LEU A 58 10.94 9.70 3.95
N MET A 59 11.51 10.90 4.04
CA MET A 59 12.94 11.13 3.79
C MET A 59 13.82 10.33 4.74
N ALA A 60 13.46 10.24 6.01
CA ALA A 60 14.20 9.45 6.97
C ALA A 60 14.14 7.95 6.65
N MET A 61 12.96 7.42 6.29
CA MET A 61 12.81 6.01 5.88
C MET A 61 13.64 5.67 4.63
N GLU A 62 13.56 6.52 3.61
CA GLU A 62 14.32 6.34 2.38
C GLU A 62 15.82 6.40 2.61
N THR A 63 16.28 7.42 3.34
CA THR A 63 17.71 7.57 3.64
C THR A 63 18.21 6.39 4.48
N ASN A 64 17.40 5.91 5.43
CA ASN A 64 17.74 4.73 6.24
C ASN A 64 17.94 3.48 5.38
N PHE A 65 17.05 3.27 4.41
CA PHE A 65 17.17 2.18 3.45
C PHE A 65 18.46 2.27 2.63
N GLU A 66 18.79 3.45 2.10
CA GLU A 66 20.03 3.66 1.34
C GLU A 66 21.28 3.45 2.20
N LEU A 67 21.31 3.95 3.45
CA LEU A 67 22.44 3.71 4.36
C LEU A 67 22.65 2.23 4.64
N ARG A 68 21.58 1.46 4.86
CA ARG A 68 21.67 0.00 5.03
C ARG A 68 22.16 -0.68 3.75
N ARG A 69 21.72 -0.20 2.58
CA ARG A 69 22.20 -0.71 1.29
C ARG A 69 23.69 -0.46 1.10
N LEU A 70 24.20 0.71 1.52
CA LEU A 70 25.63 1.02 1.51
C LEU A 70 26.41 0.15 2.50
N ALA A 71 25.92 -0.03 3.73
CA ALA A 71 26.53 -0.93 4.72
C ALA A 71 26.63 -2.38 4.18
N ASN A 72 25.57 -2.89 3.57
CA ASN A 72 25.53 -4.25 3.01
C ASN A 72 26.53 -4.50 1.87
N LYS A 73 27.04 -3.44 1.22
CA LYS A 73 28.09 -3.58 0.19
C LYS A 73 29.47 -3.93 0.79
N LYS A 74 29.59 -4.06 2.11
CA LYS A 74 30.83 -4.43 2.84
C LYS A 74 32.04 -3.57 2.46
N GLY A 75 31.81 -2.26 2.43
CA GLY A 75 32.87 -1.27 2.23
C GLY A 75 33.71 -1.05 3.49
N PRO A 76 34.78 -0.23 3.40
CA PRO A 76 35.60 0.14 4.56
C PRO A 76 34.79 0.79 5.69
N ASP A 77 33.68 1.46 5.35
CA ASP A 77 32.84 2.23 6.29
C ASP A 77 31.55 1.48 6.71
N GLU A 78 31.48 0.15 6.55
CA GLU A 78 30.29 -0.66 6.87
C GLU A 78 29.77 -0.43 8.30
N GLU A 79 30.68 -0.41 9.28
CA GLU A 79 30.32 -0.22 10.70
C GLU A 79 29.73 1.16 10.94
N ASP A 80 30.27 2.19 10.30
CA ASP A 80 29.88 3.58 10.50
C ASP A 80 28.55 3.88 9.79
N PHE A 81 28.33 3.35 8.59
CA PHE A 81 27.00 3.37 7.95
C PHE A 81 25.95 2.64 8.80
N THR A 82 26.32 1.53 9.45
CA THR A 82 25.40 0.80 10.34
C THR A 82 25.03 1.62 11.58
N LYS A 83 26.00 2.31 12.20
CA LYS A 83 25.75 3.23 13.32
C LYS A 83 24.88 4.41 12.89
N LEU A 84 25.14 5.00 11.73
CA LEU A 84 24.36 6.12 11.20
C LEU A 84 22.91 5.70 10.90
N ALA A 85 22.71 4.53 10.29
CA ALA A 85 21.38 3.96 10.08
C ALA A 85 20.66 3.68 11.41
N ALA A 86 21.37 3.19 12.44
CA ALA A 86 20.79 2.99 13.77
C ALA A 86 20.37 4.31 14.44
N SER A 87 21.15 5.38 14.29
CA SER A 87 20.76 6.71 14.76
C SER A 87 19.52 7.23 14.03
N LEU A 88 19.42 6.96 12.72
CA LEU A 88 18.26 7.35 11.93
C LEU A 88 17.00 6.53 12.30
N ASP A 89 17.15 5.25 12.65
CA ASP A 89 16.05 4.44 13.21
C ASP A 89 15.51 5.06 14.52
N GLU A 90 16.39 5.57 15.38
CA GLU A 90 16.01 6.23 16.64
C GLU A 90 15.24 7.52 16.35
N PHE A 91 15.73 8.34 15.41
CA PHE A 91 15.02 9.54 14.95
C PHE A 91 13.62 9.21 14.40
N ILE A 92 13.52 8.19 13.54
CA ILE A 92 12.23 7.70 13.01
C ILE A 92 11.31 7.26 14.16
N SER A 93 11.84 6.57 15.16
CA SER A 93 11.08 6.13 16.34
C SER A 93 10.53 7.32 17.14
N CYS A 94 11.34 8.36 17.33
CA CYS A 94 10.90 9.60 17.97
C CYS A 94 9.80 10.34 17.18
N LEU A 95 9.78 10.23 15.85
CA LEU A 95 8.68 10.77 15.05
C LEU A 95 7.36 10.02 15.27
N PHE A 96 7.42 8.75 15.70
CA PHE A 96 6.25 7.92 15.95
C PHE A 96 5.76 7.92 17.40
N ASP A 97 6.61 8.22 18.37
CA ASP A 97 6.23 8.28 19.79
C ASP A 97 5.01 9.18 20.06
N PRO A 98 4.84 10.35 19.42
CA PRO A 98 3.64 11.17 19.56
C PRO A 98 2.34 10.48 19.09
N LEU A 99 2.41 9.45 18.23
CA LEU A 99 1.22 8.69 17.84
C LEU A 99 0.73 7.76 18.96
N LYS A 100 1.57 7.41 19.93
CA LYS A 100 1.24 6.51 21.04
C LYS A 100 0.34 7.18 22.08
N SER A 101 0.57 8.46 22.37
CA SER A 101 -0.14 9.20 23.42
C SER A 101 -1.63 9.40 23.15
N GLY A 102 -2.06 9.23 21.89
CA GLY A 102 -3.45 9.36 21.47
C GLY A 102 -3.92 10.81 21.45
N GLY A 103 -4.70 11.18 20.44
CA GLY A 103 -5.25 12.52 20.31
C GLY A 103 -5.38 12.97 18.86
N ARG A 104 -5.66 14.27 18.70
CA ARG A 104 -6.01 14.89 17.41
C ARG A 104 -4.93 14.71 16.34
N ILE A 105 -3.65 14.69 16.73
CA ILE A 105 -2.51 14.50 15.82
C ILE A 105 -2.54 13.10 15.19
N ARG A 106 -2.78 12.06 16.01
CA ARG A 106 -2.92 10.68 15.54
C ARG A 106 -4.08 10.57 14.56
N ASP A 107 -5.24 11.13 14.89
CA ASP A 107 -6.42 10.98 14.03
C ASP A 107 -6.27 11.70 12.69
N VAL A 108 -5.58 12.86 12.67
CA VAL A 108 -5.27 13.58 11.43
C VAL A 108 -4.27 12.80 10.57
N PHE A 109 -3.20 12.29 11.17
CA PHE A 109 -2.20 11.49 10.47
C PHE A 109 -2.79 10.19 9.91
N LEU A 110 -3.51 9.44 10.75
CA LEU A 110 -4.15 8.18 10.36
C LEU A 110 -5.20 8.34 9.27
N LYS A 111 -5.89 9.48 9.20
CA LYS A 111 -6.95 9.69 8.20
C LYS A 111 -6.42 10.22 6.88
N ALA A 112 -5.32 10.98 6.88
CA ALA A 112 -4.90 11.76 5.72
C ALA A 112 -3.73 11.16 4.94
N SER A 113 -2.83 10.43 5.58
CA SER A 113 -1.53 10.08 4.97
C SER A 113 -1.02 8.68 5.30
N ILE A 114 -1.80 7.88 6.01
CA ILE A 114 -1.30 6.59 6.49
C ILE A 114 -1.09 5.57 5.37
N ASP A 115 -1.91 5.61 4.32
CA ASP A 115 -1.77 4.72 3.17
C ASP A 115 -0.46 5.02 2.44
N ASP A 116 -0.22 6.28 2.08
CA ASP A 116 1.05 6.72 1.47
C ASP A 116 2.29 6.37 2.32
N VAL A 117 2.19 6.53 3.64
CA VAL A 117 3.29 6.19 4.57
C VAL A 117 3.48 4.68 4.69
N MET A 118 2.41 3.89 4.69
CA MET A 118 2.51 2.43 4.70
C MET A 118 3.14 1.93 3.40
N ASP A 119 2.76 2.47 2.25
CA ASP A 119 3.32 2.08 0.95
C ASP A 119 4.81 2.40 0.90
N ALA A 120 5.22 3.60 1.32
CA ALA A 120 6.64 3.97 1.43
C ALA A 120 7.40 3.10 2.44
N ALA A 121 6.78 2.76 3.58
CA ALA A 121 7.41 1.89 4.57
C ALA A 121 7.58 0.45 4.06
N ILE A 122 6.69 -0.04 3.18
CA ILE A 122 6.86 -1.31 2.46
C ILE A 122 8.01 -1.18 1.46
N GLU A 123 8.02 -0.12 0.65
CA GLU A 123 9.05 0.15 -0.37
C GLU A 123 10.45 0.23 0.23
N PHE A 124 10.60 0.89 1.38
CA PHE A 124 11.87 1.06 2.09
C PHE A 124 12.13 -0.02 3.15
N GLU A 125 11.38 -1.13 3.14
CA GLU A 125 11.54 -2.29 4.03
C GLU A 125 11.61 -1.98 5.54
N GLN A 126 10.82 -1.00 6.00
CA GLN A 126 10.89 -0.47 7.37
C GLN A 126 10.18 -1.38 8.39
N LYS A 127 10.84 -2.47 8.80
CA LYS A 127 10.26 -3.48 9.73
C LYS A 127 9.84 -2.90 11.09
N LYS A 128 10.63 -1.96 11.65
CA LYS A 128 10.35 -1.34 12.96
C LYS A 128 9.05 -0.52 12.94
N PHE A 129 8.71 0.08 11.81
CA PHE A 129 7.46 0.82 11.63
C PHE A 129 6.23 -0.08 11.80
N PHE A 130 6.24 -1.25 11.15
CA PHE A 130 5.13 -2.21 11.23
C PHE A 130 4.98 -2.88 12.60
N ALA A 131 6.07 -2.98 13.36
CA ALA A 131 6.06 -3.48 14.73
C ALA A 131 5.44 -2.48 15.73
N HIS A 132 5.26 -1.21 15.35
CA HIS A 132 4.71 -0.20 16.24
C HIS A 132 3.25 -0.52 16.59
N PRO A 133 2.85 -0.53 17.89
CA PRO A 133 1.54 -1.03 18.31
C PRO A 133 0.36 -0.27 17.70
N VAL A 134 0.51 1.03 17.45
CA VAL A 134 -0.54 1.84 16.80
C VAL A 134 -0.71 1.44 15.33
N ILE A 135 0.39 1.21 14.63
CA ILE A 135 0.39 0.83 13.22
C ILE A 135 -0.15 -0.60 13.08
N ASN A 136 0.31 -1.51 13.93
CA ASN A 136 -0.18 -2.88 13.97
C ASN A 136 -1.70 -2.97 14.25
N ASN A 137 -2.21 -2.18 15.20
CA ASN A 137 -3.64 -2.11 15.46
C ASN A 137 -4.42 -1.59 14.25
N LEU A 138 -3.91 -0.58 13.56
CA LEU A 138 -4.53 -0.05 12.36
C LEU A 138 -4.53 -1.06 11.21
N MET A 139 -3.39 -1.72 10.96
CA MET A 139 -3.29 -2.78 9.96
C MET A 139 -4.28 -3.91 10.27
N THR A 140 -4.40 -4.28 11.55
CA THR A 140 -5.37 -5.28 12.01
C THR A 140 -6.81 -4.82 11.76
N GLU A 141 -7.13 -3.55 11.98
CA GLU A 141 -8.44 -2.98 11.70
C GLU A 141 -8.74 -2.98 10.19
N LYS A 142 -7.78 -2.56 9.35
CA LYS A 142 -7.91 -2.61 7.88
C LYS A 142 -8.05 -4.04 7.37
N TRP A 143 -7.29 -4.97 7.93
CA TRP A 143 -7.30 -6.39 7.55
C TRP A 143 -8.67 -7.04 7.74
N HIS A 144 -9.31 -6.80 8.89
CA HIS A 144 -10.62 -7.36 9.19
C HIS A 144 -11.78 -6.48 8.69
N GLY A 145 -11.50 -5.24 8.28
CA GLY A 145 -12.49 -4.28 7.79
C GLY A 145 -13.58 -3.95 8.82
N GLU A 146 -14.72 -3.47 8.32
CA GLU A 146 -15.89 -3.16 9.17
C GLU A 146 -16.42 -4.39 9.92
N LEU A 147 -16.25 -5.60 9.34
CA LEU A 147 -16.68 -6.86 9.92
C LEU A 147 -15.79 -7.28 11.11
N GLY A 148 -14.58 -6.76 11.21
CA GLY A 148 -13.66 -6.99 12.33
C GLY A 148 -14.20 -6.51 13.69
N LYS A 149 -15.15 -5.56 13.69
CA LYS A 149 -15.81 -5.11 14.92
C LYS A 149 -16.56 -6.25 15.61
N MET A 150 -17.14 -7.17 14.83
CA MET A 150 -17.86 -8.36 15.34
C MET A 150 -16.94 -9.34 16.08
N LYS A 151 -15.64 -9.35 15.74
CA LYS A 151 -14.63 -10.12 16.49
C LYS A 151 -14.47 -9.58 17.91
N ARG A 152 -14.62 -8.28 18.15
CA ARG A 152 -14.34 -7.72 19.49
C ARG A 152 -15.47 -7.99 20.51
N SER A 153 -16.62 -8.47 20.04
CA SER A 153 -17.80 -8.72 20.84
C SER A 153 -17.62 -9.92 21.78
N SER A 154 -18.36 -9.91 22.90
CA SER A 154 -18.33 -10.98 23.92
C SER A 154 -18.58 -12.35 23.29
N TRP A 155 -18.00 -13.41 23.88
CA TRP A 155 -18.07 -14.78 23.37
C TRP A 155 -19.51 -15.32 23.27
N LEU A 156 -20.43 -14.76 24.06
CA LEU A 156 -21.87 -15.05 24.06
C LEU A 156 -22.68 -14.18 23.09
N SER A 157 -22.04 -13.24 22.37
CA SER A 157 -22.72 -12.35 21.44
C SER A 157 -23.03 -13.05 20.12
N ILE A 158 -24.22 -12.78 19.59
CA ILE A 158 -24.67 -13.20 18.24
C ILE A 158 -23.64 -12.76 17.18
N GLU A 159 -23.02 -11.59 17.35
CA GLU A 159 -22.02 -11.06 16.40
C GLU A 159 -20.76 -11.94 16.30
N ARG A 160 -20.32 -12.53 17.42
CA ARG A 160 -19.15 -13.42 17.45
C ARG A 160 -19.49 -14.76 16.78
N TRP A 161 -20.71 -15.26 16.97
CA TRP A 161 -21.22 -16.44 16.27
C TRP A 161 -21.42 -16.18 14.78
N MET A 162 -21.89 -14.99 14.39
CA MET A 162 -21.93 -14.58 12.99
C MET A 162 -20.54 -14.53 12.38
N TRP A 163 -19.54 -14.01 13.11
CA TRP A 163 -18.14 -14.04 12.65
C TRP A 163 -17.62 -15.47 12.45
N ALA A 164 -17.89 -16.38 13.39
CA ALA A 164 -17.55 -17.80 13.25
C ALA A 164 -18.28 -18.44 12.06
N PHE A 165 -19.57 -18.13 11.90
CA PHE A 165 -20.37 -18.57 10.77
C PHE A 165 -19.80 -18.07 9.44
N LEU A 166 -19.34 -16.82 9.34
CA LEU A 166 -18.74 -16.27 8.12
C LEU A 166 -17.44 -16.98 7.73
N ASN A 167 -16.65 -17.45 8.70
CA ASN A 167 -15.45 -18.25 8.46
C ASN A 167 -15.80 -19.66 7.97
N ILE A 168 -16.82 -20.29 8.56
CA ILE A 168 -17.35 -21.58 8.10
C ILE A 168 -17.99 -21.42 6.71
N TRP A 169 -18.67 -20.31 6.46
CA TRP A 169 -19.30 -19.98 5.19
C TRP A 169 -18.27 -19.86 4.06
N CYS A 170 -17.02 -19.45 4.34
CA CYS A 170 -15.94 -19.48 3.34
C CYS A 170 -15.72 -20.88 2.72
N LEU A 171 -15.92 -21.95 3.51
CA LEU A 171 -15.80 -23.34 3.02
C LEU A 171 -16.96 -23.68 2.06
N PHE A 172 -18.18 -23.25 2.41
CA PHE A 172 -19.34 -23.43 1.56
C PHE A 172 -19.22 -22.64 0.26
N ASP A 173 -18.76 -21.39 0.35
CA ASP A 173 -18.49 -20.55 -0.82
C ASP A 173 -17.45 -21.21 -1.72
N LEU A 174 -16.44 -21.92 -1.22
CA LEU A 174 -15.45 -22.61 -2.05
C LEU A 174 -16.06 -23.72 -2.93
N VAL A 175 -16.97 -24.51 -2.38
CA VAL A 175 -17.68 -25.59 -3.11
C VAL A 175 -18.76 -25.01 -4.01
N LEU A 176 -19.43 -23.96 -3.55
CA LEU A 176 -20.51 -23.32 -4.28
C LEU A 176 -19.97 -22.37 -5.36
N PHE A 177 -18.74 -21.86 -5.30
CA PHE A 177 -18.23 -20.85 -6.23
C PHE A 177 -18.20 -21.32 -7.69
N PRO A 178 -17.75 -22.55 -8.03
CA PRO A 178 -17.86 -23.05 -9.40
C PRO A 178 -19.33 -23.21 -9.85
N LEU A 179 -20.21 -23.67 -8.96
CA LEU A 179 -21.64 -23.84 -9.24
C LEU A 179 -22.34 -22.49 -9.41
N LEU A 180 -22.05 -21.53 -8.54
CA LEU A 180 -22.50 -20.15 -8.58
C LEU A 180 -21.91 -19.44 -9.78
N PHE A 181 -20.68 -19.70 -10.21
CA PHE A 181 -20.11 -19.10 -11.41
C PHE A 181 -20.77 -19.64 -12.69
N ILE A 182 -21.20 -20.90 -12.72
CA ILE A 182 -21.98 -21.45 -13.84
C ILE A 182 -23.41 -20.87 -13.83
N VAL A 183 -24.08 -20.88 -12.68
CA VAL A 183 -25.45 -20.37 -12.52
C VAL A 183 -25.51 -18.85 -12.70
N PHE A 184 -24.61 -18.11 -12.05
CA PHE A 184 -24.45 -16.65 -12.20
C PHE A 184 -23.78 -16.25 -13.50
N GLY A 185 -22.87 -17.02 -14.09
CA GLY A 185 -22.35 -16.74 -15.43
C GLY A 185 -23.44 -16.79 -16.48
N GLY A 186 -24.31 -17.82 -16.42
CA GLY A 186 -25.53 -17.90 -17.22
C GLY A 186 -26.55 -16.80 -16.90
N TYR A 187 -26.67 -16.41 -15.63
CA TYR A 187 -27.63 -15.40 -15.17
C TYR A 187 -27.12 -13.95 -15.31
N HIS A 188 -25.82 -13.70 -15.32
CA HIS A 188 -25.18 -12.38 -15.47
C HIS A 188 -25.25 -11.92 -16.93
N PHE A 189 -25.28 -12.86 -17.89
CA PHE A 189 -25.73 -12.56 -19.26
C PHE A 189 -27.16 -12.00 -19.28
N VAL A 190 -28.00 -12.38 -18.31
CA VAL A 190 -29.43 -12.04 -18.26
C VAL A 190 -29.75 -10.85 -17.35
N ARG A 191 -28.96 -10.54 -16.31
CA ARG A 191 -29.44 -9.65 -15.24
C ARG A 191 -28.44 -8.62 -14.73
N LYS A 192 -28.27 -7.55 -15.50
CA LYS A 192 -27.66 -6.24 -15.16
C LYS A 192 -28.35 -5.49 -13.97
N LYS A 193 -29.20 -6.14 -13.17
CA LYS A 193 -30.16 -5.49 -12.25
C LYS A 193 -30.21 -6.12 -10.85
N ILE A 194 -29.07 -6.35 -10.19
CA ILE A 194 -29.03 -6.65 -8.74
C ILE A 194 -27.93 -5.79 -8.09
N ARG A 195 -28.21 -4.49 -7.96
CA ARG A 195 -27.26 -3.52 -7.39
C ARG A 195 -27.52 -3.17 -5.92
N ASN A 196 -28.72 -3.41 -5.41
CA ASN A 196 -29.13 -2.82 -4.11
C ASN A 196 -29.09 -3.78 -2.91
N ARG A 197 -29.08 -5.11 -3.09
CA ARG A 197 -28.79 -6.08 -2.00
C ARG A 197 -27.31 -6.49 -1.93
N ALA A 198 -26.53 -6.07 -2.92
CA ALA A 198 -25.11 -6.40 -3.04
C ALA A 198 -24.25 -5.73 -1.96
N GLY A 199 -24.71 -4.65 -1.29
CA GLY A 199 -23.88 -3.88 -0.36
C GLY A 199 -23.24 -4.69 0.77
N SER A 200 -24.01 -5.48 1.52
CA SER A 200 -23.47 -6.24 2.66
C SER A 200 -22.69 -7.48 2.24
N TYR A 201 -23.11 -8.16 1.17
CA TYR A 201 -22.42 -9.35 0.66
C TYR A 201 -21.14 -8.97 -0.08
N LEU A 202 -21.13 -7.88 -0.85
CA LEU A 202 -19.94 -7.33 -1.49
C LEU A 202 -18.89 -6.93 -0.46
N LYS A 203 -19.30 -6.31 0.67
CA LYS A 203 -18.38 -5.99 1.78
C LYS A 203 -17.65 -7.22 2.32
N TYR A 204 -18.33 -8.36 2.41
CA TYR A 204 -17.72 -9.64 2.78
C TYR A 204 -16.68 -10.10 1.74
N PHE A 205 -17.01 -10.04 0.44
CA PHE A 205 -16.11 -10.41 -0.65
C PHE A 205 -14.90 -9.47 -0.82
N THR A 206 -15.00 -8.21 -0.38
CA THR A 206 -13.93 -7.22 -0.50
C THR A 206 -13.04 -7.11 0.74
N THR A 207 -13.42 -7.77 1.84
CA THR A 207 -12.63 -7.69 3.08
C THR A 207 -11.35 -8.53 2.93
N PRO A 208 -10.15 -7.95 3.14
CA PRO A 208 -8.86 -8.64 2.92
C PRO A 208 -8.74 -9.98 3.66
N TYR A 209 -9.19 -10.03 4.92
CA TYR A 209 -9.19 -11.26 5.71
C TYR A 209 -9.97 -12.40 5.06
N PHE A 210 -11.20 -12.14 4.58
CA PHE A 210 -12.03 -13.19 3.98
C PHE A 210 -11.52 -13.61 2.61
N ILE A 211 -10.91 -12.70 1.85
CA ILE A 211 -10.18 -13.04 0.62
C ILE A 211 -9.07 -14.04 0.96
N PHE A 212 -8.23 -13.73 1.94
CA PHE A 212 -7.13 -14.59 2.36
C PHE A 212 -7.59 -15.95 2.88
N VAL A 213 -8.60 -16.00 3.74
CA VAL A 213 -9.15 -17.26 4.27
C VAL A 213 -9.67 -18.13 3.14
N ARG A 214 -10.44 -17.55 2.21
CA ARG A 214 -10.97 -18.28 1.05
C ARG A 214 -9.84 -18.80 0.16
N ASP A 215 -8.83 -17.98 -0.11
CA ASP A 215 -7.70 -18.36 -0.97
C ASP A 215 -6.85 -19.47 -0.33
N THR A 216 -6.66 -19.42 1.00
CA THR A 216 -5.98 -20.46 1.78
C THR A 216 -6.77 -21.76 1.78
N LEU A 217 -8.08 -21.70 2.05
CA LEU A 217 -8.95 -22.87 2.02
C LEU A 217 -9.01 -23.49 0.63
N SER A 218 -9.00 -22.66 -0.42
CA SER A 218 -8.91 -23.12 -1.80
C SER A 218 -7.63 -23.93 -2.05
N ILE A 219 -6.48 -23.47 -1.55
CA ILE A 219 -5.22 -24.23 -1.65
C ILE A 219 -5.31 -25.55 -0.89
N LEU A 220 -5.86 -25.54 0.33
CA LEU A 220 -6.00 -26.75 1.15
C LEU A 220 -6.92 -27.80 0.50
N VAL A 221 -8.04 -27.38 -0.08
CA VAL A 221 -8.95 -28.28 -0.81
C VAL A 221 -8.28 -28.82 -2.07
N HIS A 222 -7.53 -27.98 -2.79
CA HIS A 222 -6.76 -28.45 -3.95
C HIS A 222 -5.77 -29.54 -3.54
N LEU A 223 -5.02 -29.31 -2.45
CA LEU A 223 -4.08 -30.29 -1.91
C LEU A 223 -4.79 -31.58 -1.46
N GLY A 224 -5.96 -31.46 -0.82
CA GLY A 224 -6.77 -32.61 -0.43
C GLY A 224 -7.28 -33.42 -1.63
N LEU A 225 -7.71 -32.75 -2.71
CA LEU A 225 -8.11 -33.41 -3.95
C LEU A 225 -6.93 -34.13 -4.63
N HIS A 226 -5.74 -33.52 -4.61
CA HIS A 226 -4.50 -34.16 -5.07
C HIS A 226 -4.13 -35.38 -4.23
N PHE A 227 -4.37 -35.33 -2.92
CA PHE A 227 -4.17 -36.51 -2.08
C PHE A 227 -5.21 -37.61 -2.39
N ALA A 228 -6.46 -37.21 -2.62
CA ALA A 228 -7.54 -38.15 -2.94
C ALA A 228 -7.31 -38.88 -4.27
N ILE A 229 -6.75 -38.20 -5.30
CA ILE A 229 -6.43 -38.87 -6.57
C ILE A 229 -5.30 -39.89 -6.41
N CYS A 230 -4.34 -39.65 -5.51
CA CYS A 230 -3.28 -40.62 -5.20
C CYS A 230 -3.79 -41.89 -4.51
N LEU A 231 -4.93 -41.80 -3.81
CA LEU A 231 -5.59 -42.95 -3.18
C LEU A 231 -6.61 -43.63 -4.10
N ALA A 232 -7.03 -42.97 -5.17
CA ALA A 232 -7.98 -43.52 -6.11
C ALA A 232 -7.32 -44.64 -6.93
N SER A 233 -8.07 -45.72 -7.19
CA SER A 233 -7.60 -46.75 -8.11
C SER A 233 -7.44 -46.16 -9.50
N SER A 234 -6.26 -46.30 -10.09
CA SER A 234 -5.93 -45.78 -11.42
C SER A 234 -6.80 -46.46 -12.48
N SER A 235 -7.80 -45.74 -12.99
CA SER A 235 -8.62 -46.14 -14.13
C SER A 235 -8.13 -45.47 -15.42
N ILE A 236 -8.18 -46.15 -16.55
CA ILE A 236 -7.78 -45.61 -17.87
C ILE A 236 -8.77 -44.54 -18.37
N SER A 237 -10.01 -44.54 -17.87
CA SER A 237 -11.04 -43.55 -18.16
C SER A 237 -11.00 -42.39 -17.17
N PHE A 238 -11.28 -41.18 -17.66
CA PHE A 238 -11.34 -40.00 -16.81
C PHE A 238 -12.35 -40.16 -15.67
N SER A 239 -11.88 -40.04 -14.44
CA SER A 239 -12.71 -40.10 -13.24
C SER A 239 -13.48 -38.78 -13.04
N ALA A 240 -14.66 -38.84 -12.43
CA ALA A 240 -15.38 -37.64 -12.00
C ALA A 240 -14.52 -36.75 -11.07
N LEU A 241 -13.60 -37.36 -10.32
CA LEU A 241 -12.61 -36.67 -9.48
C LEU A 241 -11.65 -35.81 -10.31
N GLU A 242 -11.17 -36.32 -11.44
CA GLU A 242 -10.24 -35.63 -12.33
C GLU A 242 -10.91 -34.42 -13.00
N TRP A 243 -12.18 -34.56 -13.40
CA TRP A 243 -12.97 -33.44 -13.90
C TRP A 243 -13.19 -32.34 -12.85
N ALA A 244 -13.47 -32.73 -11.61
CA ALA A 244 -13.61 -31.77 -10.51
C ALA A 244 -12.30 -31.02 -10.23
N ILE A 245 -11.16 -31.72 -10.23
CA ILE A 245 -9.83 -31.11 -10.09
C ILE A 245 -9.55 -30.15 -11.24
N TRP A 246 -9.87 -30.53 -12.47
CA TRP A 246 -9.63 -29.70 -13.66
C TRP A 246 -10.45 -28.40 -13.64
N VAL A 247 -11.75 -28.48 -13.32
CA VAL A 247 -12.61 -27.29 -13.19
C VAL A 247 -12.08 -26.36 -12.08
N PHE A 248 -11.67 -26.93 -10.96
CA PHE A 248 -11.09 -26.17 -9.85
C PHE A 248 -9.79 -25.47 -10.26
N TYR A 249 -8.92 -26.18 -10.97
CA TYR A 249 -7.65 -25.66 -11.47
C TYR A 249 -7.83 -24.54 -12.50
N MET A 250 -8.77 -24.69 -13.45
CA MET A 250 -9.11 -23.64 -14.41
C MET A 250 -9.65 -22.38 -13.72
N GLY A 251 -10.50 -22.54 -12.69
CA GLY A 251 -10.97 -21.42 -11.87
C GLY A 251 -9.83 -20.64 -11.21
N ARG A 252 -8.80 -21.35 -10.71
CA ARG A 252 -7.59 -20.70 -10.16
C ARG A 252 -6.77 -19.99 -11.24
N ILE A 253 -6.54 -20.60 -12.40
CA ILE A 253 -5.80 -19.96 -13.50
C ILE A 253 -6.44 -18.61 -13.88
N VAL A 254 -7.77 -18.56 -13.99
CA VAL A 254 -8.48 -17.32 -14.32
C VAL A 254 -8.30 -16.25 -13.23
N MET A 255 -8.37 -16.64 -11.95
CA MET A 255 -8.20 -15.71 -10.84
C MET A 255 -6.78 -15.14 -10.77
N GLU A 256 -5.76 -15.98 -10.86
CA GLU A 256 -4.34 -15.58 -10.85
C GLU A 256 -4.02 -14.70 -12.07
N SER A 257 -4.59 -15.02 -13.25
CA SER A 257 -4.44 -14.20 -14.46
C SER A 257 -5.03 -12.80 -14.27
N ASN A 258 -6.19 -12.68 -13.61
CA ASN A 258 -6.78 -11.38 -13.29
C ASN A 258 -5.92 -10.57 -12.30
N GLN A 259 -5.34 -11.24 -11.29
CA GLN A 259 -4.46 -10.60 -10.33
C GLN A 259 -3.18 -10.09 -11.00
N LEU A 260 -2.52 -10.89 -11.84
CA LEU A 260 -1.35 -10.47 -12.62
C LEU A 260 -1.66 -9.31 -13.56
N CYS A 261 -2.81 -9.31 -14.23
CA CYS A 261 -3.25 -8.19 -15.04
C CYS A 261 -3.48 -6.93 -14.21
N SER A 262 -4.11 -7.03 -13.03
CA SER A 262 -4.32 -5.87 -12.15
C SER A 262 -3.01 -5.26 -11.63
N ILE A 263 -2.02 -6.09 -11.29
CA ILE A 263 -0.70 -5.63 -10.84
C ILE A 263 0.02 -4.88 -11.96
N LYS A 264 -0.01 -5.40 -13.20
CA LYS A 264 0.58 -4.73 -14.37
C LYS A 264 -0.06 -3.37 -14.63
N VAL A 265 -1.39 -3.27 -14.50
CA VAL A 265 -2.11 -1.99 -14.67
C VAL A 265 -1.74 -0.99 -13.57
N LEU A 266 -1.56 -1.43 -12.32
CA LEU A 266 -1.13 -0.56 -11.22
C LEU A 266 0.32 -0.06 -11.42
N GLN A 267 1.24 -0.94 -11.81
CA GLN A 267 2.63 -0.57 -12.12
C GLN A 267 2.71 0.43 -13.28
N GLN A 268 1.91 0.23 -14.33
CA GLN A 268 1.86 1.14 -15.47
C GLN A 268 1.34 2.54 -15.06
N ASN A 269 0.37 2.61 -14.14
CA ASN A 269 -0.14 3.89 -13.65
C ASN A 269 0.86 4.63 -12.75
N GLN A 270 1.71 3.90 -12.02
CA GLN A 270 2.75 4.47 -11.16
C GLN A 270 3.95 4.98 -11.97
N GLU A 271 4.30 4.32 -13.09
CA GLU A 271 5.29 4.83 -14.05
C GLU A 271 4.84 6.11 -14.76
N ILE A 272 3.53 6.30 -14.96
CA ILE A 272 2.98 7.52 -15.57
C ILE A 272 3.04 8.72 -14.61
N SER A 273 3.09 8.49 -13.29
CA SER A 273 3.19 9.56 -12.28
C SER A 273 4.62 9.93 -11.86
N SER A 274 5.65 9.26 -12.39
CA SER A 274 7.05 9.67 -12.21
C SER A 274 7.49 10.54 -13.38
N PRO A 275 8.11 11.72 -13.16
CA PRO A 275 8.51 12.60 -14.25
C PRO A 275 9.69 11.97 -15.02
N LYS A 276 9.43 11.46 -16.23
CA LYS A 276 10.49 11.17 -17.19
C LYS A 276 11.09 12.50 -17.67
N GLU A 277 12.40 12.63 -17.54
CA GLU A 277 13.20 13.73 -18.10
C GLU A 277 12.88 13.95 -19.59
N PRO A 278 12.79 15.19 -20.06
CA PRO A 278 12.62 15.47 -21.49
C PRO A 278 13.98 15.40 -22.21
N MET A 279 14.07 14.56 -23.24
CA MET A 279 15.05 14.75 -24.31
C MET A 279 14.67 15.98 -25.16
N VAL A 280 15.71 16.74 -25.50
CA VAL A 280 15.82 18.00 -26.25
C VAL A 280 15.24 17.91 -27.70
N PRO A 281 14.86 19.04 -28.34
CA PRO A 281 13.62 19.18 -29.12
C PRO A 281 13.80 19.04 -30.63
N GLY A 282 12.69 18.72 -31.30
CA GLY A 282 12.51 18.84 -32.74
C GLY A 282 11.06 19.14 -33.08
N ASP A 283 10.86 20.35 -33.57
CA ASP A 283 9.81 20.88 -34.46
C ASP A 283 8.32 20.83 -34.09
N VAL A 284 7.82 22.07 -34.01
CA VAL A 284 6.46 22.60 -33.89
C VAL A 284 5.45 21.92 -34.81
N GLU A 285 4.35 21.44 -34.22
CA GLU A 285 3.03 21.62 -34.83
C GLU A 285 1.98 21.93 -33.75
N VAL A 286 1.28 23.03 -33.97
CA VAL A 286 0.32 23.65 -33.06
C VAL A 286 -1.03 22.96 -33.20
N GLN A 287 -1.58 22.45 -32.10
CA GLN A 287 -3.03 22.24 -32.01
C GLN A 287 -3.54 22.49 -30.59
N ASP A 288 -4.22 23.62 -30.44
CA ASP A 288 -5.00 24.01 -29.26
C ASP A 288 -6.13 23.01 -28.99
N SER A 289 -6.24 22.51 -27.74
CA SER A 289 -7.51 22.49 -27.00
C SER A 289 -7.42 21.85 -25.61
N SER A 290 -8.13 22.49 -24.68
CA SER A 290 -8.62 22.01 -23.39
C SER A 290 -7.69 22.08 -22.16
N THR A 291 -7.98 23.11 -21.39
CA THR A 291 -7.50 23.41 -20.05
C THR A 291 -7.90 22.32 -19.05
N HIS A 292 -6.93 21.58 -18.50
CA HIS A 292 -7.12 20.83 -17.26
C HIS A 292 -6.12 21.30 -16.21
N LYS A 293 -6.62 22.15 -15.29
CA LYS A 293 -5.91 22.58 -14.07
C LYS A 293 -5.64 21.35 -13.19
N SER A 294 -4.40 20.88 -13.14
CA SER A 294 -3.94 19.99 -12.08
C SER A 294 -3.95 20.76 -10.75
N LYS A 295 -4.80 20.32 -9.83
CA LYS A 295 -4.84 20.87 -8.46
C LYS A 295 -3.58 20.38 -7.72
N PRO A 296 -2.83 21.27 -7.04
CA PRO A 296 -1.79 20.82 -6.13
C PRO A 296 -2.42 19.97 -5.03
N SER A 297 -1.76 18.85 -4.70
CA SER A 297 -2.22 17.90 -3.69
C SER A 297 -2.54 18.63 -2.38
N THR A 298 -3.72 18.33 -1.86
CA THR A 298 -4.32 18.90 -0.65
C THR A 298 -3.46 18.72 0.61
N PHE A 299 -2.37 17.94 0.50
CA PHE A 299 -1.39 17.63 1.53
C PHE A 299 -0.50 18.83 1.88
N VAL A 300 0.02 19.57 0.88
CA VAL A 300 1.02 20.63 1.08
C VAL A 300 0.47 21.81 1.89
N LYS A 301 -0.81 22.15 1.72
CA LYS A 301 -1.40 23.33 2.36
C LYS A 301 -1.90 23.10 3.79
N LYS A 302 -2.08 21.85 4.23
CA LYS A 302 -2.76 21.56 5.50
C LYS A 302 -1.80 21.34 6.67
N PHE A 303 -0.55 20.97 6.40
CA PHE A 303 0.44 20.66 7.44
C PHE A 303 1.19 21.89 7.97
N ASP A 304 1.37 22.92 7.14
CA ASP A 304 2.05 24.17 7.52
C ASP A 304 1.31 24.95 8.61
N LYS A 305 0.00 24.70 8.77
CA LYS A 305 -0.85 25.33 9.80
C LYS A 305 -0.64 24.77 11.22
N TYR A 306 0.01 23.61 11.38
CA TYR A 306 0.09 22.91 12.66
C TYR A 306 1.51 22.77 13.23
N LEU A 307 2.54 23.27 12.51
CA LEU A 307 3.93 23.27 12.94
C LEU A 307 4.48 24.68 13.25
N ARG A 308 3.59 25.64 13.52
CA ARG A 308 3.95 26.97 14.03
C ARG A 308 3.49 27.13 15.48
#